data_AF-A0A962D4G5-F1
#
_entry.id   AF-A0A962D4G5-F1
#
_cell.length_a   1.000
_cell.length_b   1.000
_cell.length_c   1.000
_cell.angle_alpha   90.00
_cell.angle_beta   90.00
_cell.angle_gamma   90.00
#
_symmetry.space_group_name_H-M   'P 1'
#
loop_
_entity.id
_entity.type
_entity.pdbx_description
1 polymer ?
#
loop_
_entity_poly.entity_id
_entity_poly.type
_entity_poly.pdbx_seq_one_letter_code
_entity_poly.pdbx_strand_id
1 'polypeptide(L)' 'MLLLGTMSVAIAAPVATPPAPRLAEPQAKSLANEVAEVGTALVATGQVPALAIAMVTSDEILLAEAFGETAVGSGTGAD' A
#
# COMPACT_ATOMS: atom_id res chain seq x y z
N MET A 1 -51.67 -40.49 18.26
CA MET A 1 -50.67 -40.58 17.17
C MET A 1 -49.93 -39.25 17.11
N LEU A 2 -48.61 -39.23 17.31
CA LEU A 2 -47.80 -38.02 17.23
C LEU A 2 -47.02 -38.02 15.91
N LEU A 3 -47.27 -37.03 15.06
CA LEU A 3 -46.55 -36.80 13.81
C LEU A 3 -45.28 -35.96 14.11
N LEU A 4 -44.11 -36.60 14.08
CA LEU A 4 -42.81 -35.93 14.14
C LEU A 4 -42.47 -35.39 12.74
N GLY A 5 -42.79 -34.12 12.49
CA GLY A 5 -42.34 -33.41 11.29
C GLY A 5 -40.87 -33.02 11.42
N THR A 6 -40.02 -33.53 10.53
CA THR A 6 -38.59 -33.18 10.47
C THR A 6 -38.43 -31.77 9.89
N MET A 7 -38.10 -30.80 10.73
CA MET A 7 -37.67 -29.47 10.28
C MET A 7 -36.20 -29.53 9.84
N SER A 8 -35.95 -29.53 8.53
CA SER A 8 -34.59 -29.46 7.98
C SER A 8 -34.07 -28.02 8.05
N VAL A 9 -32.98 -27.80 8.80
CA VAL A 9 -32.24 -26.54 8.81
C VAL A 9 -31.23 -26.57 7.66
N ALA A 10 -31.42 -25.71 6.65
CA ALA A 10 -30.41 -25.48 5.62
C ALA A 10 -29.32 -24.56 6.18
N ILE A 11 -28.13 -25.11 6.44
CA ILE A 11 -26.94 -24.30 6.76
C ILE A 11 -26.45 -23.71 5.44
N ALA A 12 -26.59 -22.39 5.28
CA ALA A 12 -25.98 -21.68 4.17
C ALA A 12 -24.45 -21.86 4.24
N ALA A 13 -23.85 -22.48 3.23
CA ALA A 13 -22.40 -22.61 3.14
C ALA A 13 -21.76 -21.20 3.13
N PRO A 14 -20.64 -20.98 3.84
CA PRO A 14 -19.98 -19.68 3.84
C PRO A 14 -19.58 -19.30 2.41
N VAL A 15 -19.98 -18.10 1.98
CA VAL A 15 -19.60 -17.55 0.68
C VAL A 15 -18.10 -17.24 0.72
N ALA A 16 -17.33 -17.93 -0.09
CA ALA A 16 -15.90 -17.66 -0.25
C ALA A 16 -15.72 -16.27 -0.88
N THR A 17 -15.14 -15.33 -0.14
CA THR A 17 -14.76 -14.04 -0.69
C THR A 17 -13.65 -14.25 -1.73
N PRO A 18 -13.81 -13.77 -2.97
CA PRO A 18 -12.75 -13.89 -3.97
C PRO A 18 -11.49 -13.15 -3.50
N PRO A 19 -10.28 -13.62 -3.87
CA PRO A 19 -9.04 -12.95 -3.51
C PRO A 19 -9.03 -11.52 -4.06
N ALA A 20 -8.47 -10.60 -3.27
CA ALA A 20 -8.36 -9.20 -3.67
C ALA A 20 -7.62 -9.08 -5.02
N PRO A 21 -8.07 -8.19 -5.92
CA PRO A 21 -7.38 -7.97 -7.18
C PRO A 21 -5.95 -7.52 -6.90
N ARG A 22 -4.98 -8.26 -7.44
CA ARG A 22 -3.56 -7.91 -7.36
C ARG A 22 -3.25 -6.92 -8.48
N LEU A 23 -2.54 -5.85 -8.16
CA LEU A 23 -1.92 -4.98 -9.17
C LEU A 23 -1.00 -5.84 -10.03
N ALA A 24 -1.20 -5.81 -11.35
CA ALA A 24 -0.29 -6.50 -12.25
C ALA A 24 1.08 -5.81 -12.21
N GLU A 25 2.16 -6.59 -12.22
CA GLU A 25 3.55 -6.09 -12.13
C GLU A 25 3.87 -4.92 -13.09
N PRO A 26 3.41 -4.90 -14.37
CA PRO A 26 3.64 -3.77 -15.27
C PRO A 26 2.96 -2.48 -14.81
N GLN A 27 1.78 -2.58 -14.19
CA GLN A 27 1.00 -1.44 -13.71
C GLN A 27 1.63 -0.88 -12.43
N ALA A 28 2.08 -1.76 -11.54
CA ALA A 28 2.84 -1.36 -10.35
C ALA A 28 4.12 -0.60 -10.74
N LYS A 29 4.85 -1.09 -11.75
CA LYS A 29 6.05 -0.43 -12.27
C LYS A 29 5.75 0.93 -12.92
N SER A 30 4.68 1.05 -13.70
CA SER A 30 4.27 2.34 -14.29
C SER A 30 3.94 3.35 -13.20
N LEU A 31 3.13 2.94 -12.23
CA LEU A 31 2.73 3.78 -11.11
C LEU A 31 3.94 4.20 -10.26
N ALA A 32 4.88 3.29 -10.03
CA ALA A 32 6.13 3.60 -9.34
C ALA A 32 6.92 4.72 -10.03
N ASN A 33 7.07 4.65 -11.35
CA ASN A 33 7.79 5.66 -12.13
C ASN A 33 7.08 7.03 -12.08
N GLU A 34 5.76 7.06 -12.24
CA GLU A 34 4.98 8.30 -12.18
C GLU A 34 5.10 8.97 -10.80
N VAL A 35 5.03 8.17 -9.74
CA VAL A 35 5.15 8.65 -8.37
C VAL A 35 6.57 9.14 -8.06
N ALA A 36 7.59 8.48 -8.59
CA ALA A 36 8.98 8.91 -8.47
C ALA A 36 9.25 10.24 -9.20
N GLU A 37 8.66 10.45 -10.37
CA GLU A 37 8.76 11.69 -11.14
C GLU A 37 8.15 12.86 -10.36
N VAL A 38 6.93 12.68 -9.83
CA VAL A 38 6.26 13.69 -9.01
C VAL A 38 7.05 13.96 -7.72
N GLY A 39 7.54 12.93 -7.04
CA GLY A 39 8.35 13.08 -5.83
C GLY A 39 9.62 13.87 -6.06
N THR A 40 10.32 13.59 -7.16
CA THR A 40 11.51 14.33 -7.59
C THR A 40 11.17 15.79 -7.85
N ALA A 41 10.06 16.09 -8.54
CA ALA A 41 9.64 17.45 -8.82
C ALA A 41 9.26 18.24 -7.56
N LEU A 42 8.60 17.60 -6.58
CA LEU A 42 8.23 18.22 -5.30
C LEU A 42 9.45 18.61 -4.48
N VAL A 43 10.47 17.75 -4.43
CA VAL A 43 11.74 18.06 -3.76
C VAL A 43 12.52 19.14 -4.52
N ALA A 44 12.62 19.02 -5.85
CA ALA A 44 13.36 19.98 -6.68
C ALA A 44 12.76 21.40 -6.66
N THR A 45 11.43 21.51 -6.55
CA THR A 45 10.74 22.81 -6.43
C THR A 45 10.75 23.36 -4.99
N GLY A 46 11.33 22.63 -4.04
CA GLY A 46 11.40 23.03 -2.63
C GLY A 46 10.04 23.04 -1.92
N GLN A 47 9.00 22.45 -2.52
CA GLN A 47 7.69 22.31 -1.89
C GLN A 47 7.74 21.36 -0.69
N VAL A 48 8.62 20.36 -0.75
CA VAL A 48 8.85 19.39 0.31
C VAL A 48 10.36 19.20 0.46
N PRO A 49 10.94 19.25 1.68
CA PRO A 49 12.39 19.10 1.86
C PRO A 49 12.90 17.68 1.59
N ALA A 50 12.08 16.67 1.92
CA ALA A 50 12.34 15.27 1.64
C ALA A 50 11.02 14.49 1.55
N LEU A 51 10.99 13.42 0.77
CA LEU A 51 9.83 12.56 0.57
C LEU A 51 10.27 11.09 0.54
N ALA A 52 9.58 10.22 1.27
CA ALA A 52 9.79 8.78 1.20
C ALA A 52 8.50 8.10 0.74
N ILE A 53 8.61 7.17 -0.20
CA ILE A 53 7.48 6.50 -0.84
C ILE A 53 7.73 5.01 -0.80
N ALA A 54 6.74 4.27 -0.29
CA ALA A 54 6.73 2.82 -0.33
C ALA A 54 5.42 2.34 -0.96
N MET A 55 5.53 1.46 -1.94
CA MET A 55 4.41 0.73 -2.51
C MET A 55 4.45 -0.70 -1.98
N VAL A 56 3.39 -1.10 -1.29
CA VAL A 56 3.30 -2.41 -0.64
C VAL A 56 2.05 -3.13 -1.10
N THR A 57 2.19 -4.43 -1.36
CA THR A 57 1.06 -5.35 -1.37
C THR A 57 0.96 -6.05 -0.02
N SER A 58 -0.04 -6.90 0.14
CA SER A 58 -0.22 -7.69 1.37
C SER A 58 0.99 -8.56 1.72
N ASP A 59 1.81 -8.94 0.73
CA ASP A 59 2.86 -9.94 0.88
C ASP A 59 4.28 -9.41 0.57
N GLU A 60 4.42 -8.23 -0.05
CA GLU A 60 5.71 -7.70 -0.51
C GLU A 60 5.77 -6.16 -0.61
N ILE A 61 6.99 -5.62 -0.51
CA ILE A 61 7.30 -4.23 -0.88
C ILE A 61 7.66 -4.21 -2.37
N LEU A 62 6.82 -3.58 -3.18
CA LEU A 62 7.01 -3.45 -4.64
C LEU A 62 7.99 -2.33 -5.00
N LEU A 63 8.02 -1.27 -4.20
CA LEU A 63 8.87 -0.10 -4.38
C LEU A 63 9.17 0.52 -3.02
N ALA A 64 10.41 0.95 -2.82
CA ALA A 64 10.78 1.82 -1.71
C ALA A 64 11.82 2.84 -2.21
N GLU A 65 11.45 4.11 -2.26
CA GLU A 65 12.32 5.20 -2.70
C GLU A 65 12.26 6.38 -1.73
N ALA A 66 13.39 7.09 -1.60
CA ALA A 66 13.52 8.30 -0.80
C ALA A 66 14.14 9.41 -1.65
N PHE A 67 13.55 10.59 -1.58
CA PHE A 67 13.90 11.79 -2.32
C PHE A 67 14.29 12.90 -1.35
N GLY A 68 15.35 13.64 -1.67
CA GLY A 68 15.85 14.75 -0.86
C GLY A 68 16.66 14.30 0.36
N GLU A 69 17.34 15.26 0.98
CA GLU A 69 18.00 15.05 2.27
C GLU A 69 17.06 15.49 3.38
N THR A 70 16.77 14.58 4.32
CA THR A 70 16.16 15.02 5.57
C THR A 70 17.17 15.91 6.27
N ALA A 71 16.81 17.16 6.52
CA ALA A 71 17.59 18.06 7.35
C ALA A 71 17.57 17.55 8.81
N VAL A 72 18.25 16.44 9.07
CA VAL A 72 18.72 16.13 10.41
C VAL A 72 19.76 17.20 10.69
N GLY A 73 19.35 18.25 11.40
CA GLY A 73 20.22 19.35 11.76
C GLY A 73 21.52 18.77 12.28
N SER A 74 22.61 18.95 11.51
CA SER A 74 23.95 18.72 12.03
C SER A 74 24.11 19.75 13.13
N GLY A 75 23.88 19.32 14.37
CA GLY A 75 24.19 20.07 15.57
C GLY A 75 25.68 20.30 15.60
N THR A 76 26.14 21.24 14.79
CA THR A 76 27.43 21.89 14.97
C THR A 76 27.15 22.86 16.10
N GLY A 77 27.25 22.34 17.33
CA GLY A 77 27.32 23.16 18.52
C GLY A 77 28.46 24.15 18.30
N ALA A 78 28.09 25.39 18.06
CA ALA A 78 28.99 26.51 18.23
C ALA A 78 29.16 26.69 19.74
N ASP A 79 30.29 26.23 20.25
CA ASP A 79 31.06 26.86 21.33
C ASP A 79 32.47 26.23 21.38
#